data_AF-F3AT35-F1
#
_entry.id   AF-F3AT35-F1
#
_cell.length_a   1.000
_cell.length_b   1.000
_cell.length_c   1.000
_cell.angle_alpha   90.00
_cell.angle_beta   90.00
_cell.angle_gamma   90.00
#
_symmetry.space_group_name_H-M   'P 1'
#
loop_
_entity.id
_entity.type
_entity.pdbx_description
1 polymer ?
#
loop_
_entity_poly.entity_id
_entity_poly.type
_entity_poly.pdbx_seq_one_letter_code
_entity_poly.pdbx_strand_id
1 'polypeptide(L)' 'MSTKATGNKKHLTLADRAAIEHGISRGENFTQIACRINKDSSTISKEIRRHLFRVL' A
#
# COMPACT_ATOMS: atom_id res chain seq x y z
N MET A 1 17.19 -15.16 -10.85
CA MET A 1 15.75 -14.82 -10.89
C MET A 1 15.50 -13.54 -10.10
N SER A 2 15.46 -12.37 -10.73
CA SER A 2 14.87 -11.16 -10.11
C SER A 2 14.59 -10.11 -11.20
N THR A 3 13.55 -10.33 -11.98
CA THR A 3 13.02 -9.32 -12.90
C THR A 3 12.12 -8.37 -12.10
N LYS A 4 12.72 -7.49 -11.28
CA LYS A 4 11.95 -6.37 -10.70
C LYS A 4 11.67 -5.37 -11.82
N ALA A 5 10.52 -5.57 -12.46
CA ALA A 5 9.97 -4.68 -13.47
C ALA A 5 10.08 -3.22 -12.99
N THR A 6 10.82 -2.43 -13.75
CA THR A 6 10.97 -0.98 -13.64
C THR A 6 9.64 -0.31 -13.96
N GLY A 7 8.65 -0.51 -13.08
CA GLY A 7 7.35 0.11 -13.19
C GLY A 7 7.43 1.53 -12.65
N ASN A 8 7.08 2.48 -13.49
CA ASN A 8 6.77 3.88 -13.19
C ASN A 8 5.73 4.02 -12.05
N LYS A 9 6.13 3.70 -10.81
CA LYS A 9 5.26 3.55 -9.63
C LYS A 9 5.73 4.43 -8.46
N LYS A 10 6.25 5.63 -8.74
CA LYS A 10 6.72 6.57 -7.70
C LYS A 10 5.61 7.00 -6.72
N HIS A 11 4.34 6.93 -7.13
CA HIS A 11 3.20 7.38 -6.34
C HIS A 11 2.12 6.29 -6.22
N LEU A 12 1.44 6.24 -5.07
CA LEU A 12 0.20 5.51 -4.87
C LEU A 12 -0.93 6.31 -5.54
N THR A 13 -1.80 5.64 -6.28
CA THR A 13 -3.02 6.27 -6.81
C THR A 13 -4.05 6.46 -5.70
N LEU A 14 -5.06 7.30 -5.92
CA LEU A 14 -6.18 7.44 -4.98
C LEU A 14 -6.89 6.09 -4.75
N ALA A 15 -7.02 5.27 -5.79
CA ALA A 15 -7.57 3.92 -5.68
C ALA A 15 -6.71 3.00 -4.80
N ASP A 16 -5.37 3.07 -4.95
CA ASP A 16 -4.47 2.30 -4.09
C ASP A 16 -4.61 2.72 -2.62
N ARG A 17 -4.75 4.03 -2.35
CA ARG A 17 -4.96 4.55 -1.00
C ARG A 17 -6.28 4.06 -0.39
N ALA A 18 -7.37 4.11 -1.15
CA ALA A 18 -8.65 3.57 -0.72
C ALA A 18 -8.57 2.06 -0.43
N ALA A 19 -7.86 1.29 -1.27
CA ALA A 19 -7.65 -0.13 -1.05
C ALA A 19 -6.82 -0.42 0.21
N ILE A 20 -5.81 0.40 0.51
CA ILE A 20 -5.04 0.31 1.76
C ILE A 20 -5.94 0.60 2.96
N GLU A 21 -6.64 1.74 2.96
CA GLU A 21 -7.54 2.12 4.05
C GLU A 21 -8.60 1.04 4.31
N HIS A 22 -9.21 0.52 3.25
CA HIS A 22 -10.23 -0.50 3.36
C HIS A 22 -9.67 -1.84 3.86
N GLY A 23 -8.45 -2.22 3.44
CA GLY A 23 -7.75 -3.40 3.94
C GLY A 23 -7.40 -3.30 5.42
N ILE A 24 -6.94 -2.12 5.86
CA ILE A 24 -6.63 -1.84 7.28
C ILE A 24 -7.90 -1.87 8.13
N SER A 25 -8.99 -1.25 7.67
CA SER A 25 -10.29 -1.29 8.34
C SER A 25 -10.81 -2.71 8.51
N ARG A 26 -10.48 -3.62 7.58
CA ARG A 26 -10.82 -5.04 7.65
C ARG A 26 -9.85 -5.89 8.47
N GLY A 27 -8.74 -5.32 8.95
CA GLY A 27 -7.69 -6.05 9.66
C GLY A 27 -6.81 -6.94 8.77
N GLU A 28 -6.73 -6.65 7.45
CA GLU A 28 -5.84 -7.38 6.54
C GLU A 28 -4.36 -7.07 6.79
N ASN A 29 -3.50 -8.06 6.58
CA ASN A 29 -2.06 -7.89 6.72
C ASN A 29 -1.49 -7.02 5.59
N PHE A 30 -0.46 -6.22 5.88
CA PHE A 30 0.15 -5.32 4.88
C PHE A 30 0.66 -6.04 3.62
N THR A 31 1.10 -7.29 3.76
CA THR A 31 1.51 -8.15 2.64
C THR A 31 0.35 -8.55 1.74
N GLN A 32 -0.85 -8.79 2.30
CA GLN A 32 -2.04 -9.11 1.52
C GLN A 32 -2.49 -7.89 0.71
N ILE A 33 -2.54 -6.72 1.36
CA ILE A 33 -2.87 -5.46 0.70
C ILE A 33 -1.84 -5.15 -0.40
N ALA A 34 -0.54 -5.30 -0.11
CA ALA A 34 0.55 -5.13 -1.07
C ALA A 34 0.40 -6.01 -2.31
N CYS A 35 0.04 -7.29 -2.11
CA CYS A 35 -0.21 -8.22 -3.21
C CYS A 35 -1.40 -7.77 -4.07
N ARG A 36 -2.48 -7.33 -3.42
CA ARG A 36 -3.71 -6.87 -4.07
C ARG A 36 -3.51 -5.64 -4.95
N ILE A 37 -2.81 -4.62 -4.45
CA ILE A 37 -2.51 -3.39 -5.21
C ILE A 37 -1.20 -3.47 -6.00
N ASN A 38 -0.56 -4.65 -6.00
CA ASN A 38 0.69 -4.92 -6.71
C ASN A 38 1.79 -3.85 -6.40
N LYS A 39 1.92 -3.52 -5.12
CA LYS A 39 2.81 -2.47 -4.60
C LYS A 39 3.73 -3.03 -3.52
N ASP A 40 4.82 -2.30 -3.26
CA ASP A 40 5.77 -2.69 -2.22
C ASP A 40 5.17 -2.44 -0.83
N SER A 41 5.29 -3.40 0.07
CA SER A 41 4.81 -3.28 1.47
C SER A 41 5.45 -2.07 2.17
N SER A 42 6.69 -1.71 1.82
CA SER A 42 7.36 -0.51 2.32
C SER A 42 6.63 0.78 1.95
N THR A 43 5.98 0.81 0.77
CA THR A 43 5.20 1.96 0.29
C THR A 43 3.91 2.08 1.09
N ILE A 44 3.23 0.96 1.33
CA ILE A 44 2.03 0.89 2.18
C ILE A 44 2.37 1.35 3.61
N SER A 45 3.46 0.84 4.20
CA SER A 45 3.88 1.24 5.55
C SER A 45 4.23 2.73 5.67
N LYS A 46 4.66 3.38 4.59
CA LYS A 46 4.89 4.84 4.56
C LYS A 46 3.57 5.60 4.46
N GLU A 47 2.64 5.12 3.62
CA GLU A 47 1.30 5.70 3.47
C GLU A 47 0.53 5.65 4.79
N ILE A 48 0.50 4.48 5.45
CA ILE A 48 -0.18 4.30 6.74
C ILE A 48 0.38 5.26 7.79
N ARG A 49 1.71 5.34 7.92
CA ARG A 49 2.35 6.25 8.89
C ARG A 49 2.09 7.73 8.60
N ARG A 50 1.98 8.14 7.34
CA ARG A 50 1.78 9.55 6.98
C ARG A 50 0.32 9.98 7.03
N HIS A 51 -0.59 9.09 6.64
CA HIS A 51 -1.99 9.45 6.35
C HIS A 51 -2.99 8.80 7.30
N LEU A 52 -2.82 7.53 7.67
CA LEU A 52 -3.78 6.80 8.51
C LEU A 52 -3.52 6.99 10.01
N PHE A 53 -2.26 7.12 10.44
CA PHE A 53 -1.92 7.28 11.85
C PHE A 53 -2.18 8.70 12.40
N ARG A 54 -2.43 9.67 11.52
CA ARG A 54 -2.69 11.07 11.91
C ARG A 54 -4.15 11.36 12.21
N VAL A 55 -5.04 10.39 12.00
CA VAL A 55 -6.50 10.52 12.19
C VAL A 55 -6.97 9.83 13.49
N LEU A 56 -6.04 9.45 14.37
CA LEU A 56 -6.33 9.03 15.74
C LEU A 56 -6.29 10.23 16.70
#